data_AF-A0A4P2QB14-F1
#
_entry.id   AF-A0A4P2QB14-F1
#
_cell.length_a   1.000
_cell.length_b   1.000
_cell.length_c   1.000
_cell.angle_alpha   90.00
_cell.angle_beta   90.00
_cell.angle_gamma   90.00
#
_symmetry.space_group_name_H-M   'P 1'
#
loop_
_entity.id
_entity.type
_entity.pdbx_description
1 polymer ?
#
loop_
_entity_poly.entity_id
_entity_poly.type
_entity_poly.pdbx_seq_one_letter_code
_entity_poly.pdbx_strand_id
1 'polypeptide(L)'
;MKRNYVPTGILLPLLALVALGVAGCGDDPVDSGATESASAGGGSQGGVGGGAGDGGAAAGTGGTTATGGPATGGGDPGATAATTTAATTTAATTTATTTAATTTAGTGGSTPVSCDYPAGYENGSITWYTLDQGSIEVNCSFEIKGRNPDVVAHVPFGGGQYFAAMNTADYDDAAMCGACVEVSRDDGRKVQAMVVDQCPIDTNPKCKAGHIDLSKNAFLQIGQEQEGYLGTTNGGAVGKISWKYIPCPTTDTVSFRLKDATNQYWNEILVEGHTHPIAKVEVEINGTWQTATRQPYNYWLVGDGDMGSPPYHVRATDINGSTVEAMLELKAGAQPASAQLSACE
;
A
#
# COMPACT_ATOMS: atom_id res chain seq x y z
N MET A 1 -25.89 32.96 -46.22
CA MET A 1 -24.73 32.46 -47.01
C MET A 1 -24.20 31.21 -46.33
N LYS A 2 -23.96 30.11 -47.07
CA LYS A 2 -23.40 28.87 -46.51
C LYS A 2 -21.87 28.91 -46.58
N ARG A 3 -21.19 28.42 -45.55
CA ARG A 3 -19.85 27.85 -45.71
C ARG A 3 -19.76 26.60 -44.83
N ASN A 4 -19.46 25.48 -45.48
CA ASN A 4 -19.47 24.16 -44.87
C ASN A 4 -18.09 23.88 -44.25
N TYR A 5 -18.05 23.12 -43.17
CA TYR A 5 -16.88 22.35 -42.77
C TYR A 5 -17.34 20.94 -42.42
N VAL A 6 -16.65 19.94 -42.95
CA VAL A 6 -16.98 18.51 -42.80
C VAL A 6 -15.71 17.81 -42.33
N PRO A 7 -15.73 17.07 -41.21
CA PRO A 7 -14.57 16.29 -40.78
C PRO A 7 -14.45 15.02 -41.62
N THR A 8 -13.23 14.71 -42.04
CA THR A 8 -12.92 13.53 -42.86
C THR A 8 -12.90 12.27 -41.99
N GLY A 9 -13.78 11.30 -42.30
CA GLY A 9 -13.75 9.99 -41.64
C GLY A 9 -12.60 9.11 -42.16
N ILE A 10 -11.93 8.39 -41.24
CA ILE A 10 -10.93 7.38 -41.58
C ILE A 10 -11.64 6.05 -41.82
N LEU A 11 -11.44 5.46 -43.01
CA LEU A 11 -12.01 4.15 -43.37
C LEU A 11 -11.22 3.01 -42.70
N LEU A 12 -11.93 2.05 -42.11
CA LEU A 12 -11.42 0.68 -41.98
C LEU A 12 -11.57 -0.06 -43.32
N PRO A 13 -10.58 -0.87 -43.75
CA PRO A 13 -10.78 -1.88 -44.77
C PRO A 13 -11.35 -3.17 -44.15
N LEU A 14 -12.39 -3.71 -44.76
CA LEU A 14 -12.93 -5.05 -44.52
C LEU A 14 -12.88 -5.84 -45.84
N LEU A 15 -13.00 -7.17 -45.77
CA LEU A 15 -12.77 -8.20 -46.81
C LEU A 15 -11.29 -8.66 -46.95
N ALA A 16 -11.02 -9.93 -47.26
CA ALA A 16 -11.91 -10.99 -47.76
C ALA A 16 -11.76 -12.33 -47.03
N LEU A 17 -12.88 -13.03 -46.85
CA LEU A 17 -12.95 -14.45 -46.51
C LEU A 17 -12.80 -15.26 -47.81
N VAL A 18 -11.90 -16.25 -47.87
CA VAL A 18 -11.87 -17.24 -48.95
C VAL A 18 -12.02 -18.63 -48.36
N ALA A 19 -13.16 -19.26 -48.66
CA ALA A 19 -13.39 -20.66 -48.38
C ALA A 19 -13.40 -21.43 -49.71
N LEU A 20 -12.43 -22.31 -49.90
CA LEU A 20 -12.54 -23.45 -50.81
C LEU A 20 -12.22 -24.72 -50.05
N GLY A 21 -13.15 -25.66 -50.07
CA GLY A 21 -12.86 -27.07 -49.86
C GLY A 21 -13.53 -27.86 -50.98
N VAL A 22 -12.91 -28.97 -51.40
CA VAL A 22 -13.57 -30.22 -51.81
C VAL A 22 -12.50 -31.29 -52.04
N ALA A 23 -12.76 -32.46 -51.43
CA ALA A 23 -12.28 -33.83 -51.64
C ALA A 23 -11.10 -34.19 -52.59
N GLY A 24 -10.31 -35.18 -52.15
CA GLY A 24 -9.47 -36.05 -53.00
C GLY A 24 -8.63 -37.04 -52.18
N CYS A 25 -8.87 -38.35 -52.33
CA CYS A 25 -8.19 -39.42 -51.59
C CYS A 25 -6.90 -39.91 -52.30
N GLY A 26 -6.00 -40.59 -51.57
CA GLY A 26 -4.93 -41.42 -52.16
C GLY A 26 -3.77 -41.75 -51.20
N ASP A 27 -3.51 -43.04 -51.00
CA ASP A 27 -2.49 -43.60 -50.10
C ASP A 27 -1.09 -43.77 -50.77
N ASP A 28 0.01 -43.59 -50.00
CA ASP A 28 1.32 -44.29 -49.95
C ASP A 28 2.08 -44.82 -51.23
N PRO A 29 3.40 -45.16 -51.18
CA PRO A 29 4.53 -44.75 -50.32
C PRO A 29 5.88 -44.51 -51.10
N VAL A 30 7.05 -44.51 -50.40
CA VAL A 30 8.48 -44.55 -50.87
C VAL A 30 9.00 -43.31 -51.68
N ASP A 31 10.28 -42.90 -51.73
CA ASP A 31 11.58 -43.46 -51.29
C ASP A 31 12.68 -42.37 -51.01
N SER A 32 13.64 -42.76 -50.15
CA SER A 32 15.08 -42.39 -49.98
C SER A 32 15.80 -41.19 -50.66
N GLY A 33 16.80 -40.64 -49.96
CA GLY A 33 17.90 -39.78 -50.47
C GLY A 33 18.07 -38.46 -49.67
N ALA A 34 19.09 -38.27 -48.82
CA ALA A 34 20.51 -37.95 -49.11
C ALA A 34 20.68 -36.61 -49.88
N THR A 35 21.59 -35.66 -49.58
CA THR A 35 22.70 -35.52 -48.60
C THR A 35 23.25 -34.07 -48.73
N GLU A 36 24.15 -33.64 -47.82
CA GLU A 36 25.14 -32.54 -48.03
C GLU A 36 24.60 -31.06 -48.08
N SER A 37 25.34 -30.00 -47.68
CA SER A 37 26.67 -29.92 -47.06
C SER A 37 26.91 -28.58 -46.31
N ALA A 38 27.89 -28.60 -45.39
CA ALA A 38 28.79 -27.48 -45.01
C ALA A 38 28.19 -26.19 -44.37
N SER A 39 28.91 -25.35 -43.62
CA SER A 39 30.32 -25.38 -43.17
C SER A 39 30.49 -24.52 -41.90
N ALA A 40 31.42 -24.89 -41.01
CA ALA A 40 32.27 -23.93 -40.28
C ALA A 40 33.43 -24.69 -39.63
N GLY A 41 34.67 -24.23 -39.84
CA GLY A 41 35.86 -24.84 -39.24
C GLY A 41 36.75 -23.81 -38.54
N GLY A 42 37.50 -24.30 -37.54
CA GLY A 42 38.83 -23.81 -37.18
C GLY A 42 38.96 -22.41 -36.58
N GLY A 43 39.25 -22.33 -35.27
CA GLY A 43 39.72 -21.10 -34.63
C GLY A 43 40.00 -21.28 -33.15
N SER A 44 41.24 -21.61 -32.78
CA SER A 44 41.70 -21.69 -31.38
C SER A 44 42.54 -20.48 -31.01
N GLN A 45 42.23 -19.78 -29.92
CA GLN A 45 43.20 -19.02 -29.12
C GLN A 45 42.65 -18.49 -27.79
N GLY A 46 43.55 -18.27 -26.83
CA GLY A 46 43.32 -17.50 -25.60
C GLY A 46 42.85 -18.32 -24.40
N GLY A 47 43.46 -18.25 -23.22
CA GLY A 47 44.64 -17.47 -22.81
C GLY A 47 44.64 -17.33 -21.28
N VAL A 48 45.52 -18.06 -20.59
CA VAL A 48 45.54 -18.11 -19.12
C VAL A 48 46.46 -17.02 -18.58
N GLY A 49 45.96 -16.16 -17.69
CA GLY A 49 46.74 -15.10 -17.04
C GLY A 49 46.60 -15.15 -15.51
N GLY A 50 47.71 -15.43 -14.82
CA GLY A 50 47.77 -15.45 -13.35
C GLY A 50 49.19 -15.22 -12.83
N GLY A 51 49.29 -14.52 -11.70
CA GLY A 51 50.54 -14.03 -11.11
C GLY A 51 50.80 -12.54 -11.41
N ALA A 52 51.52 -11.78 -10.58
CA ALA A 52 52.02 -11.99 -9.21
C ALA A 52 52.45 -10.62 -8.64
N GLY A 53 52.54 -10.41 -7.33
CA GLY A 53 53.05 -9.14 -6.79
C GLY A 53 52.82 -8.89 -5.30
N ASP A 54 53.62 -9.53 -4.44
CA ASP A 54 53.72 -9.21 -3.02
C ASP A 54 54.73 -8.07 -2.73
N GLY A 55 54.45 -7.28 -1.70
CA GLY A 55 55.42 -7.03 -0.61
C GLY A 55 56.31 -5.77 -0.61
N GLY A 56 56.32 -5.07 0.54
CA GLY A 56 57.31 -4.06 0.95
C GLY A 56 56.68 -2.76 1.51
N ALA A 57 56.38 -2.59 2.80
CA ALA A 57 57.26 -2.42 3.99
C ALA A 57 58.05 -1.07 4.01
N ALA A 58 58.24 -0.32 5.11
CA ALA A 58 57.70 -0.33 6.50
C ALA A 58 58.14 0.96 7.27
N ALA A 59 57.68 1.15 8.54
CA ALA A 59 58.08 2.18 9.54
C ALA A 59 57.76 3.67 9.18
N GLY A 60 57.60 4.67 10.07
CA GLY A 60 57.70 4.84 11.53
C GLY A 60 57.64 6.37 11.86
N THR A 61 57.67 6.94 13.08
CA THR A 61 57.63 6.47 14.49
C THR A 61 57.38 7.67 15.44
N GLY A 62 56.50 7.56 16.45
CA GLY A 62 56.37 8.51 17.59
C GLY A 62 55.33 9.65 17.44
N GLY A 63 54.83 10.29 18.52
CA GLY A 63 54.99 10.00 19.95
C GLY A 63 54.61 11.17 20.89
N THR A 64 53.88 10.90 21.99
CA THR A 64 53.64 11.80 23.18
C THR A 64 52.85 13.11 22.92
N THR A 65 52.13 13.76 23.86
CA THR A 65 52.20 13.80 25.35
C THR A 65 50.80 14.02 25.96
N ALA A 66 50.62 13.69 27.25
CA ALA A 66 49.35 13.84 28.01
C ALA A 66 49.29 15.10 28.91
N THR A 67 48.09 15.42 29.45
CA THR A 67 47.71 16.07 30.75
C THR A 67 46.36 16.81 30.58
N GLY A 68 45.44 16.90 31.55
CA GLY A 68 45.31 16.31 32.89
C GLY A 68 43.90 16.58 33.49
N GLY A 69 43.51 15.90 34.59
CA GLY A 69 42.27 16.16 35.35
C GLY A 69 42.43 17.26 36.43
N PRO A 70 41.61 17.34 37.52
CA PRO A 70 40.66 16.33 38.03
C PRO A 70 39.31 16.80 38.67
N ALA A 71 38.36 15.84 38.79
CA ALA A 71 37.43 15.45 39.88
C ALA A 71 36.76 16.40 40.94
N THR A 72 35.60 15.92 41.44
CA THR A 72 34.76 16.29 42.64
C THR A 72 34.02 17.65 42.55
N GLY A 73 32.83 17.94 43.14
CA GLY A 73 31.79 17.25 43.93
C GLY A 73 30.62 18.26 44.19
N GLY A 74 29.47 17.97 44.84
CA GLY A 74 28.92 16.72 45.37
C GLY A 74 27.99 16.88 46.60
N GLY A 75 26.73 17.35 46.46
CA GLY A 75 25.74 17.43 47.56
C GLY A 75 24.49 18.32 47.35
N ASP A 76 23.31 17.77 47.63
CA ASP A 76 22.07 18.46 48.02
C ASP A 76 22.09 18.65 49.56
N PRO A 77 21.57 19.76 50.14
CA PRO A 77 20.22 19.69 50.70
C PRO A 77 19.43 21.03 50.75
N GLY A 78 18.12 20.92 50.94
CA GLY A 78 17.46 21.62 52.06
C GLY A 78 16.32 22.59 51.73
N ALA A 79 15.11 22.20 52.11
CA ALA A 79 13.96 23.10 52.22
C ALA A 79 14.02 23.94 53.52
N THR A 80 13.48 25.16 53.51
CA THR A 80 12.91 25.79 54.72
C THR A 80 11.79 26.77 54.35
N ALA A 81 10.74 26.81 55.17
CA ALA A 81 9.55 27.65 54.98
C ALA A 81 9.67 29.03 55.64
N ALA A 82 8.80 29.97 55.26
CA ALA A 82 8.47 31.15 56.07
C ALA A 82 6.99 31.56 55.91
N THR A 83 6.25 31.48 57.00
CA THR A 83 4.98 32.20 57.29
C THR A 83 5.26 33.73 57.34
N THR A 84 4.35 34.70 57.27
CA THR A 84 2.94 34.85 57.73
C THR A 84 2.36 36.09 57.00
N THR A 85 1.05 36.32 56.90
CA THR A 85 0.27 37.14 57.86
C THR A 85 -1.21 37.16 57.42
N ALA A 86 -2.13 37.17 58.39
CA ALA A 86 -3.57 37.18 58.15
C ALA A 86 -4.16 38.59 57.94
N ALA A 87 -5.29 38.67 57.23
CA ALA A 87 -6.21 39.81 57.28
C ALA A 87 -7.65 39.30 57.37
N THR A 88 -8.36 39.71 58.41
CA THR A 88 -9.76 39.37 58.70
C THR A 88 -10.73 40.35 58.05
N THR A 89 -11.80 39.85 57.43
CA THR A 89 -13.03 40.62 57.19
C THR A 89 -14.27 39.73 57.30
N THR A 90 -15.38 40.35 57.70
CA THR A 90 -16.52 39.68 58.35
C THR A 90 -17.65 39.29 57.38
N ALA A 91 -18.27 38.16 57.69
CA ALA A 91 -19.56 37.58 57.25
C ALA A 91 -20.48 38.36 56.27
N ALA A 92 -21.01 37.60 55.31
CA ALA A 92 -22.42 37.67 54.92
C ALA A 92 -22.94 36.25 54.65
N THR A 93 -24.07 35.87 55.28
CA THR A 93 -24.69 34.56 55.12
C THR A 93 -25.78 34.61 54.05
N THR A 94 -25.66 33.81 53.00
CA THR A 94 -26.74 33.55 52.05
C THR A 94 -26.89 32.05 51.81
N THR A 95 -27.97 31.49 52.36
CA THR A 95 -28.36 30.09 52.16
C THR A 95 -28.79 29.89 50.70
N ALA A 96 -28.03 29.10 49.95
CA ALA A 96 -28.43 28.63 48.63
C ALA A 96 -28.48 27.10 48.63
N THR A 97 -29.70 26.55 48.55
CA THR A 97 -29.94 25.11 48.53
C THR A 97 -29.57 24.53 47.17
N THR A 98 -28.35 23.98 47.05
CA THR A 98 -27.96 23.16 45.89
C THR A 98 -28.04 21.69 46.23
N THR A 99 -29.02 21.02 45.63
CA THR A 99 -29.19 19.56 45.68
C THR A 99 -27.90 18.88 45.22
N ALA A 100 -27.29 18.07 46.09
CA ALA A 100 -26.16 17.25 45.74
C ALA A 100 -26.60 16.13 44.78
N ALA A 101 -26.52 16.39 43.48
CA ALA A 101 -26.63 15.36 42.47
C ALA A 101 -25.41 14.44 42.59
N THR A 102 -25.61 13.21 43.06
CA THR A 102 -24.59 12.17 43.02
C THR A 102 -24.32 11.80 41.57
N THR A 103 -23.37 12.48 40.95
CA THR A 103 -22.81 12.06 39.65
C THR A 103 -21.99 10.81 39.89
N THR A 104 -22.64 9.66 39.84
CA THR A 104 -21.96 8.38 39.62
C THR A 104 -21.12 8.54 38.37
N ALA A 105 -19.79 8.51 38.53
CA ALA A 105 -18.88 8.47 37.40
C ALA A 105 -19.11 7.14 36.68
N GLY A 106 -19.94 7.18 35.64
CA GLY A 106 -20.08 6.07 34.72
C GLY A 106 -18.75 5.89 34.03
N THR A 107 -17.99 4.89 34.43
CA THR A 107 -16.88 4.36 33.63
C THR A 107 -17.50 3.91 32.32
N GLY A 108 -17.40 4.77 31.30
CA GLY A 108 -17.81 4.47 29.95
C GLY A 108 -16.89 3.40 29.39
N GLY A 109 -17.20 2.14 29.66
CA GLY A 109 -16.64 1.03 28.92
C GLY A 109 -17.14 1.15 27.50
N SER A 110 -16.27 1.60 26.60
CA SER A 110 -16.46 1.42 25.17
C SER A 110 -16.76 -0.06 24.94
N THR A 111 -17.93 -0.37 24.41
CA THR A 111 -18.15 -1.69 23.82
C THR A 111 -17.19 -1.82 22.65
N PRO A 112 -16.45 -2.94 22.50
CA PRO A 112 -15.63 -3.20 21.33
C PRO A 112 -16.45 -2.96 20.06
N VAL A 113 -16.01 -2.01 19.25
CA VAL A 113 -16.65 -1.70 17.97
C VAL A 113 -16.07 -2.71 16.99
N SER A 114 -16.79 -3.80 16.72
CA SER A 114 -16.38 -4.77 15.72
C SER A 114 -16.10 -4.06 14.40
N CYS A 115 -14.93 -4.31 13.82
CA CYS A 115 -14.62 -3.79 12.50
C CYS A 115 -15.56 -4.39 11.43
N ASP A 116 -16.18 -3.55 10.60
CA ASP A 116 -17.13 -3.98 9.55
C ASP A 116 -16.39 -4.47 8.27
N TYR A 117 -15.33 -5.26 8.44
CA TYR A 117 -14.60 -5.87 7.34
C TYR A 117 -15.43 -6.94 6.61
N PRO A 118 -15.25 -7.12 5.30
CA PRO A 118 -15.69 -8.32 4.60
C PRO A 118 -15.11 -9.59 5.26
N ALA A 119 -15.81 -10.71 5.11
CA ALA A 119 -15.33 -11.98 5.64
C ALA A 119 -13.96 -12.37 5.02
N GLY A 120 -13.07 -12.89 5.86
CA GLY A 120 -11.84 -13.55 5.40
C GLY A 120 -12.12 -14.93 4.79
N TYR A 121 -11.07 -15.60 4.36
CA TYR A 121 -11.14 -16.93 3.75
C TYR A 121 -10.44 -17.98 4.62
N GLU A 122 -11.17 -19.01 5.04
CA GLU A 122 -10.59 -20.23 5.66
C GLU A 122 -9.98 -21.18 4.62
N ASN A 123 -10.30 -20.96 3.34
CA ASN A 123 -9.79 -21.66 2.17
C ASN A 123 -9.12 -20.67 1.21
N GLY A 124 -8.14 -19.92 1.68
CA GLY A 124 -7.34 -19.04 0.84
C GLY A 124 -6.28 -19.79 0.01
N SER A 125 -5.59 -19.06 -0.86
CA SER A 125 -4.32 -19.48 -1.47
C SER A 125 -3.42 -18.26 -1.72
N ILE A 126 -2.11 -18.48 -1.83
CA ILE A 126 -1.14 -17.42 -2.09
C ILE A 126 -0.04 -17.84 -3.08
N THR A 127 0.37 -16.91 -3.94
CA THR A 127 1.65 -16.95 -4.66
C THR A 127 2.53 -15.77 -4.22
N TRP A 128 3.60 -15.51 -4.98
CA TRP A 128 4.39 -14.30 -4.82
C TRP A 128 4.74 -13.64 -6.14
N TYR A 129 4.92 -12.32 -6.07
CA TYR A 129 5.40 -11.47 -7.16
C TYR A 129 6.50 -10.49 -6.69
N THR A 130 7.07 -9.77 -7.66
CA THR A 130 7.97 -8.64 -7.48
C THR A 130 7.58 -7.54 -8.45
N LEU A 131 7.82 -6.28 -8.11
CA LEU A 131 7.40 -5.12 -8.93
C LEU A 131 8.11 -5.08 -10.29
N ASP A 132 9.25 -5.76 -10.42
CA ASP A 132 10.00 -5.90 -11.67
C ASP A 132 9.36 -6.89 -12.67
N GLN A 133 8.27 -7.57 -12.31
CA GLN A 133 7.51 -8.44 -13.22
C GLN A 133 6.55 -7.65 -14.16
N GLY A 134 6.59 -6.31 -14.12
CA GLY A 134 5.93 -5.44 -15.10
C GLY A 134 5.21 -4.23 -14.50
N SER A 135 4.98 -4.21 -13.19
CA SER A 135 4.30 -3.11 -12.48
C SER A 135 5.21 -1.87 -12.44
N ILE A 136 5.04 -0.92 -13.36
CA ILE A 136 5.70 0.41 -13.30
C ILE A 136 5.15 1.21 -12.12
N GLU A 137 3.84 1.11 -11.92
CA GLU A 137 3.05 1.57 -10.76
C GLU A 137 2.27 0.37 -10.22
N VAL A 138 1.81 0.43 -8.96
CA VAL A 138 0.88 -0.55 -8.39
C VAL A 138 -0.55 -0.04 -8.53
N ASN A 139 -1.54 -0.91 -8.74
CA ASN A 139 -2.89 -0.48 -9.12
C ASN A 139 -3.57 0.42 -8.06
N CYS A 140 -3.23 0.34 -6.76
CA CYS A 140 -3.74 1.28 -5.75
C CYS A 140 -3.09 2.68 -5.77
N SER A 141 -2.24 2.99 -6.76
CA SER A 141 -1.56 4.28 -6.97
C SER A 141 -0.64 4.76 -5.84
N PHE A 142 -0.29 3.88 -4.88
CA PHE A 142 0.68 4.19 -3.84
C PHE A 142 2.10 4.29 -4.42
N GLU A 143 2.90 5.23 -3.91
CA GLU A 143 4.25 5.49 -4.43
C GLU A 143 5.20 4.31 -4.17
N ILE A 144 5.84 3.81 -5.22
CA ILE A 144 6.94 2.84 -5.12
C ILE A 144 8.20 3.58 -4.67
N LYS A 145 8.65 3.33 -3.44
CA LYS A 145 9.82 3.96 -2.80
C LYS A 145 11.14 3.27 -3.16
N GLY A 146 11.10 2.02 -3.62
CA GLY A 146 12.28 1.25 -3.97
C GLY A 146 11.95 -0.03 -4.74
N ARG A 147 12.95 -0.55 -5.45
CA ARG A 147 12.97 -1.85 -6.13
C ARG A 147 14.25 -2.57 -5.74
N ASN A 148 14.18 -3.87 -5.50
CA ASN A 148 15.30 -4.69 -5.01
C ASN A 148 16.05 -4.11 -3.78
N PRO A 149 15.43 -4.06 -2.58
CA PRO A 149 14.11 -4.63 -2.24
C PRO A 149 12.96 -3.75 -2.71
N ASP A 150 11.83 -4.39 -3.01
CA ASP A 150 10.60 -3.69 -3.37
C ASP A 150 9.99 -3.04 -2.12
N VAL A 151 9.74 -1.73 -2.19
CA VAL A 151 9.19 -0.94 -1.08
C VAL A 151 8.07 -0.06 -1.61
N VAL A 152 6.90 -0.12 -0.99
CA VAL A 152 5.74 0.73 -1.32
C VAL A 152 5.42 1.63 -0.13
N ALA A 153 5.03 2.88 -0.40
CA ALA A 153 4.67 3.87 0.61
C ALA A 153 3.50 3.41 1.49
N HIS A 154 3.48 3.88 2.74
CA HIS A 154 2.44 3.63 3.75
C HIS A 154 2.22 2.15 4.15
N VAL A 155 2.89 1.18 3.52
CA VAL A 155 2.92 -0.22 3.97
C VAL A 155 3.59 -0.30 5.36
N PRO A 156 2.87 -0.67 6.43
CA PRO A 156 3.40 -0.61 7.80
C PRO A 156 4.27 -1.82 8.18
N PHE A 157 4.44 -2.77 7.25
CA PHE A 157 5.02 -4.08 7.49
C PHE A 157 6.36 -4.27 6.75
N GLY A 158 7.33 -4.93 7.38
CA GLY A 158 8.61 -5.29 6.75
C GLY A 158 9.43 -4.09 6.27
N GLY A 159 9.27 -2.90 6.85
CA GLY A 159 9.91 -1.68 6.36
C GLY A 159 9.38 -1.22 4.99
N GLY A 160 8.09 -1.44 4.74
CA GLY A 160 7.42 -1.13 3.47
C GLY A 160 7.45 -2.26 2.44
N GLN A 161 8.02 -3.41 2.78
CA GLN A 161 8.28 -4.52 1.86
C GLN A 161 7.21 -5.61 1.88
N TYR A 162 6.31 -5.66 2.87
CA TYR A 162 5.27 -6.70 2.93
C TYR A 162 3.93 -6.15 2.46
N PHE A 163 3.68 -6.34 1.17
CA PHE A 163 2.48 -5.87 0.48
C PHE A 163 1.90 -7.00 -0.38
N ALA A 164 0.73 -6.75 -0.97
CA ALA A 164 -0.05 -7.74 -1.67
C ALA A 164 -0.78 -7.16 -2.89
N ALA A 165 -0.90 -7.99 -3.94
CA ALA A 165 -1.87 -7.83 -5.00
C ALA A 165 -3.11 -8.68 -4.67
N MET A 166 -4.27 -8.04 -4.53
CA MET A 166 -5.54 -8.72 -4.23
C MET A 166 -6.21 -9.20 -5.53
N ASN A 167 -6.79 -10.39 -5.53
CA ASN A 167 -7.51 -10.90 -6.71
C ASN A 167 -8.69 -9.97 -7.11
N THR A 168 -9.11 -10.00 -8.38
CA THR A 168 -10.16 -9.10 -8.91
C THR A 168 -11.43 -9.01 -8.06
N ALA A 169 -11.92 -10.12 -7.51
CA ALA A 169 -13.17 -10.14 -6.76
C ALA A 169 -13.02 -9.49 -5.37
N ASP A 170 -11.96 -9.84 -4.64
CA ASP A 170 -11.70 -9.31 -3.30
C ASP A 170 -11.01 -7.92 -3.33
N TYR A 171 -10.53 -7.47 -4.49
CA TYR A 171 -10.04 -6.10 -4.73
C TYR A 171 -11.18 -5.06 -4.73
N ASP A 172 -12.38 -5.50 -5.13
CA ASP A 172 -13.65 -4.76 -5.07
C ASP A 172 -13.55 -3.34 -5.66
N ASP A 173 -13.14 -3.24 -6.93
CA ASP A 173 -12.93 -1.97 -7.66
C ASP A 173 -12.14 -0.91 -6.86
N ALA A 174 -11.04 -1.35 -6.24
CA ALA A 174 -10.14 -0.58 -5.37
C ALA A 174 -10.71 -0.22 -3.98
N ALA A 175 -11.84 -0.79 -3.56
CA ALA A 175 -12.37 -0.61 -2.21
C ALA A 175 -11.45 -1.17 -1.11
N MET A 176 -10.68 -2.23 -1.42
CA MET A 176 -9.72 -2.83 -0.48
C MET A 176 -8.30 -2.28 -0.61
N CYS A 177 -8.07 -1.23 -1.40
CA CYS A 177 -6.76 -0.58 -1.45
C CYS A 177 -6.37 0.04 -0.10
N GLY A 178 -5.14 -0.24 0.34
CA GLY A 178 -4.66 0.15 1.67
C GLY A 178 -5.26 -0.67 2.82
N ALA A 179 -6.07 -1.71 2.55
CA ALA A 179 -6.47 -2.67 3.57
C ALA A 179 -5.28 -3.51 4.03
N CYS A 180 -5.22 -3.86 5.33
CA CYS A 180 -4.24 -4.81 5.84
C CYS A 180 -4.86 -6.20 6.03
N VAL A 181 -4.08 -7.24 5.77
CA VAL A 181 -4.46 -8.65 5.91
C VAL A 181 -3.45 -9.41 6.77
N GLU A 182 -3.94 -10.37 7.55
CA GLU A 182 -3.13 -11.42 8.18
C GLU A 182 -3.37 -12.74 7.45
N VAL A 183 -2.32 -13.28 6.84
CA VAL A 183 -2.31 -14.59 6.19
C VAL A 183 -1.70 -15.61 7.16
N SER A 184 -2.35 -16.77 7.31
CA SER A 184 -1.97 -17.87 8.20
C SER A 184 -1.82 -19.17 7.42
N ARG A 185 -0.86 -20.00 7.84
CA ARG A 185 -0.61 -21.35 7.30
C ARG A 185 -0.93 -22.41 8.36
N ASP A 186 -1.29 -23.61 7.92
CA ASP A 186 -1.61 -24.76 8.76
C ASP A 186 -0.47 -25.31 9.64
N ASP A 187 0.77 -24.83 9.43
CA ASP A 187 1.91 -25.08 10.32
C ASP A 187 2.15 -23.99 11.38
N GLY A 188 1.24 -23.01 11.47
CA GLY A 188 1.29 -21.92 12.46
C GLY A 188 2.09 -20.68 12.02
N ARG A 189 2.74 -20.71 10.85
CA ARG A 189 3.36 -19.50 10.28
C ARG A 189 2.32 -18.47 9.87
N LYS A 190 2.68 -17.19 10.01
CA LYS A 190 1.84 -16.05 9.65
C LYS A 190 2.66 -14.95 8.98
N VAL A 191 2.00 -14.16 8.15
CA VAL A 191 2.54 -12.89 7.63
C VAL A 191 1.42 -11.87 7.54
N GLN A 192 1.75 -10.61 7.81
CA GLN A 192 0.85 -9.48 7.63
C GLN A 192 1.33 -8.63 6.44
N ALA A 193 0.39 -8.17 5.62
CA ALA A 193 0.67 -7.40 4.41
C ALA A 193 -0.42 -6.34 4.17
N MET A 194 -0.08 -5.29 3.42
CA MET A 194 -1.05 -4.29 2.94
C MET A 194 -1.38 -4.50 1.46
N VAL A 195 -2.66 -4.37 1.10
CA VAL A 195 -3.11 -4.42 -0.31
C VAL A 195 -2.69 -3.14 -1.01
N VAL A 196 -1.84 -3.27 -2.03
CA VAL A 196 -1.32 -2.13 -2.83
C VAL A 196 -1.57 -2.29 -4.33
N ASP A 197 -1.95 -3.48 -4.78
CA ASP A 197 -2.04 -3.83 -6.19
C ASP A 197 -3.26 -4.74 -6.45
N GLN A 198 -3.58 -4.96 -7.72
CA GLN A 198 -4.57 -5.94 -8.15
C GLN A 198 -3.87 -7.10 -8.84
N CYS A 199 -4.32 -8.34 -8.59
CA CYS A 199 -3.98 -9.48 -9.42
C CYS A 199 -5.19 -9.86 -10.30
N PRO A 200 -5.21 -9.52 -11.60
CA PRO A 200 -6.36 -9.79 -12.45
C PRO A 200 -6.48 -11.27 -12.80
N ILE A 201 -7.69 -11.84 -12.69
CA ILE A 201 -7.96 -13.22 -13.10
C ILE A 201 -7.66 -13.46 -14.60
N ASP A 202 -7.91 -12.44 -15.43
CA ASP A 202 -7.73 -12.48 -16.89
C ASP A 202 -6.27 -12.59 -17.34
N THR A 203 -5.32 -12.16 -16.50
CA THR A 203 -3.88 -12.25 -16.77
C THR A 203 -3.18 -13.29 -15.90
N ASN A 204 -3.72 -13.61 -14.72
CA ASN A 204 -3.23 -14.66 -13.83
C ASN A 204 -4.40 -15.56 -13.36
N PRO A 205 -4.59 -16.76 -13.95
CA PRO A 205 -5.71 -17.65 -13.62
C PRO A 205 -5.66 -18.25 -12.20
N LYS A 206 -4.60 -17.99 -11.43
CA LYS A 206 -4.55 -18.31 -9.98
C LYS A 206 -5.34 -17.30 -9.15
N CYS A 207 -5.47 -16.07 -9.63
CA CYS A 207 -6.06 -14.93 -8.92
C CYS A 207 -7.59 -14.91 -9.00
N LYS A 208 -8.19 -15.97 -8.46
CA LYS A 208 -9.62 -16.10 -8.16
C LYS A 208 -9.91 -15.66 -6.72
N ALA A 209 -11.19 -15.53 -6.37
CA ALA A 209 -11.66 -15.26 -5.02
C ALA A 209 -10.93 -16.10 -3.95
N GLY A 210 -10.49 -15.44 -2.88
CA GLY A 210 -9.68 -16.01 -1.80
C GLY A 210 -8.18 -16.10 -2.08
N HIS A 211 -7.70 -15.66 -3.25
CA HIS A 211 -6.28 -15.66 -3.60
C HIS A 211 -5.61 -14.30 -3.32
N ILE A 212 -4.39 -14.32 -2.76
CA ILE A 212 -3.57 -13.14 -2.56
C ILE A 212 -2.17 -13.37 -3.14
N ASP A 213 -1.70 -12.52 -4.05
CA ASP A 213 -0.33 -12.59 -4.56
C ASP A 213 0.57 -11.68 -3.70
N LEU A 214 1.43 -12.27 -2.86
CA LEU A 214 2.22 -11.52 -1.89
C LEU A 214 3.50 -10.95 -2.52
N SER A 215 4.04 -9.88 -1.97
CA SER A 215 5.43 -9.53 -2.26
C SER A 215 6.36 -10.69 -1.89
N LYS A 216 7.42 -10.91 -2.67
CA LYS A 216 8.38 -12.00 -2.42
C LYS A 216 8.87 -12.04 -0.96
N ASN A 217 9.15 -10.88 -0.37
CA ASN A 217 9.68 -10.78 0.99
C ASN A 217 8.62 -11.10 2.07
N ALA A 218 7.34 -10.86 1.80
CA ALA A 218 6.23 -11.33 2.64
C ALA A 218 6.02 -12.85 2.50
N PHE A 219 5.98 -13.36 1.27
CA PHE A 219 5.80 -14.80 1.02
C PHE A 219 6.87 -15.65 1.70
N LEU A 220 8.13 -15.19 1.72
CA LEU A 220 9.23 -15.88 2.40
C LEU A 220 9.11 -15.94 3.93
N GLN A 221 8.15 -15.25 4.56
CA GLN A 221 7.82 -15.43 5.98
C GLN A 221 6.92 -16.66 6.23
N ILE A 222 6.16 -17.10 5.22
CA ILE A 222 5.10 -18.12 5.33
C ILE A 222 5.35 -19.35 4.41
N GLY A 223 6.27 -19.24 3.45
CA GLY A 223 6.63 -20.29 2.51
C GLY A 223 8.10 -20.23 2.07
N GLN A 224 8.49 -21.20 1.24
CA GLN A 224 9.76 -21.20 0.52
C GLN A 224 9.51 -20.92 -0.96
N GLU A 225 10.43 -20.23 -1.64
CA GLU A 225 10.29 -19.85 -3.05
C GLU A 225 9.91 -21.02 -3.98
N GLN A 226 10.45 -22.22 -3.69
CA GLN A 226 10.21 -23.45 -4.44
C GLN A 226 8.81 -24.05 -4.22
N GLU A 227 8.12 -23.71 -3.13
CA GLU A 227 6.72 -24.11 -2.92
C GLU A 227 5.79 -23.34 -3.87
N GLY A 228 6.11 -22.07 -4.15
CA GLY A 228 5.56 -21.22 -5.21
C GLY A 228 4.08 -20.82 -5.06
N TYR A 229 3.18 -21.79 -4.86
CA TYR A 229 1.74 -21.62 -4.79
C TYR A 229 1.17 -22.45 -3.62
N LEU A 230 0.87 -21.77 -2.51
CA LEU A 230 0.36 -22.37 -1.28
C LEU A 230 -1.16 -22.30 -1.22
N GLY A 231 -1.80 -23.21 -0.47
CA GLY A 231 -3.25 -23.25 -0.26
C GLY A 231 -3.95 -24.32 -1.09
N THR A 232 -3.72 -25.59 -0.73
CA THR A 232 -4.33 -26.79 -1.34
C THR A 232 -5.85 -26.76 -1.43
N THR A 233 -6.51 -26.05 -0.49
CA THR A 233 -7.95 -25.83 -0.47
C THR A 233 -8.47 -24.85 -1.52
N ASN A 234 -7.59 -24.10 -2.19
CA ASN A 234 -7.94 -23.14 -3.23
C ASN A 234 -6.97 -23.18 -4.43
N GLY A 235 -6.48 -24.37 -4.77
CA GLY A 235 -5.72 -24.66 -6.01
C GLY A 235 -4.20 -24.62 -5.89
N GLY A 236 -3.65 -24.25 -4.72
CA GLY A 236 -2.23 -24.37 -4.43
C GLY A 236 -1.75 -25.82 -4.30
N ALA A 237 -0.44 -26.03 -4.30
CA ALA A 237 0.16 -27.36 -4.24
C ALA A 237 0.53 -27.81 -2.82
N VAL A 238 0.78 -26.87 -1.90
CA VAL A 238 1.34 -27.16 -0.57
C VAL A 238 0.62 -26.37 0.53
N GLY A 239 0.42 -27.01 1.68
CA GLY A 239 -0.19 -26.43 2.88
C GLY A 239 -1.66 -26.03 2.71
N LYS A 240 -2.27 -25.55 3.79
CA LYS A 240 -3.54 -24.81 3.77
C LYS A 240 -3.26 -23.39 4.19
N ILE A 241 -3.99 -22.47 3.57
CA ILE A 241 -3.86 -21.04 3.83
C ILE A 241 -5.24 -20.53 4.22
N SER A 242 -5.29 -19.74 5.29
CA SER A 242 -6.41 -18.88 5.61
C SER A 242 -5.94 -17.44 5.74
N TRP A 243 -6.83 -16.47 5.56
CA TRP A 243 -6.51 -15.07 5.78
C TRP A 243 -7.74 -14.27 6.21
N LYS A 244 -7.49 -13.16 6.90
CA LYS A 244 -8.51 -12.19 7.31
C LYS A 244 -7.99 -10.76 7.16
N TYR A 245 -8.91 -9.82 7.02
CA TYR A 245 -8.56 -8.41 7.19
C TYR A 245 -8.20 -8.11 8.66
N ILE A 246 -7.35 -7.11 8.85
CA ILE A 246 -6.95 -6.57 10.15
C ILE A 246 -6.84 -5.04 10.06
N PRO A 247 -7.00 -4.32 11.19
CA PRO A 247 -6.55 -2.93 11.29
C PRO A 247 -5.08 -2.81 10.88
N CYS A 248 -4.75 -1.84 10.03
CA CYS A 248 -3.36 -1.51 9.74
C CYS A 248 -2.71 -0.89 11.00
N PRO A 249 -1.54 -1.36 11.47
CA PRO A 249 -0.91 -0.85 12.69
C PRO A 249 -0.17 0.48 12.45
N THR A 250 -0.90 1.49 11.96
CA THR A 250 -0.44 2.86 11.78
C THR A 250 -0.99 3.76 12.88
N THR A 251 -0.16 4.68 13.36
CA THR A 251 -0.55 5.76 14.28
C THR A 251 -0.36 7.14 13.68
N ASP A 252 0.18 7.22 12.45
CA ASP A 252 0.34 8.48 11.72
C ASP A 252 -1.05 9.02 11.33
N THR A 253 -1.16 10.34 11.12
CA THR A 253 -2.40 10.91 10.59
C THR A 253 -2.68 10.41 9.17
N VAL A 254 -3.95 10.22 8.82
CA VAL A 254 -4.35 10.03 7.41
C VAL A 254 -3.80 11.18 6.58
N SER A 255 -3.40 10.92 5.34
CA SER A 255 -3.00 11.96 4.40
C SER A 255 -3.77 11.86 3.08
N PHE A 256 -3.93 13.00 2.42
CA PHE A 256 -4.53 13.13 1.11
C PHE A 256 -3.49 13.61 0.10
N ARG A 257 -3.57 13.13 -1.14
CA ARG A 257 -2.68 13.54 -2.24
C ARG A 257 -3.48 13.88 -3.49
N LEU A 258 -3.21 15.05 -4.07
CA LEU A 258 -3.76 15.46 -5.36
C LEU A 258 -3.02 14.75 -6.51
N LYS A 259 -3.75 14.29 -7.51
CA LYS A 259 -3.20 13.61 -8.69
C LYS A 259 -2.42 14.55 -9.60
N ASP A 260 -2.96 15.73 -9.87
CA ASP A 260 -2.27 16.80 -10.60
C ASP A 260 -2.17 18.04 -9.70
N ALA A 261 -1.09 18.06 -8.93
CA ALA A 261 -0.71 19.14 -8.04
C ALA A 261 -0.57 20.54 -8.68
N THR A 262 -0.76 20.70 -9.99
CA THR A 262 -0.62 21.97 -10.71
C THR A 262 -1.89 22.41 -11.43
N ASN A 263 -2.90 21.54 -11.54
CA ASN A 263 -4.11 21.78 -12.32
C ASN A 263 -5.31 22.10 -11.42
N GLN A 264 -5.61 23.39 -11.25
CA GLN A 264 -6.78 23.81 -10.45
C GLN A 264 -8.14 23.44 -11.07
N TYR A 265 -8.19 23.16 -12.37
CA TYR A 265 -9.43 22.92 -13.11
C TYR A 265 -9.81 21.43 -13.22
N TRP A 266 -8.91 20.53 -12.84
CA TRP A 266 -9.15 19.10 -12.86
C TRP A 266 -8.24 18.40 -11.85
N ASN A 267 -8.81 17.63 -10.94
CA ASN A 267 -8.05 16.79 -10.02
C ASN A 267 -8.80 15.54 -9.57
N GLU A 268 -8.02 14.60 -9.04
CA GLU A 268 -8.51 13.46 -8.26
C GLU A 268 -7.72 13.38 -6.96
N ILE A 269 -8.33 12.79 -5.93
CA ILE A 269 -7.76 12.69 -4.58
C ILE A 269 -7.43 11.23 -4.27
N LEU A 270 -6.21 10.94 -3.83
CA LEU A 270 -5.85 9.69 -3.19
C LEU A 270 -5.87 9.87 -1.67
N VAL A 271 -6.31 8.85 -0.94
CA VAL A 271 -6.22 8.80 0.54
C VAL A 271 -5.16 7.75 0.90
N GLU A 272 -4.28 8.09 1.82
CA GLU A 272 -3.06 7.34 2.14
C GLU A 272 -2.89 7.21 3.67
N GLY A 273 -2.26 6.12 4.13
CA GLY A 273 -1.90 5.94 5.55
C GLY A 273 -3.05 5.71 6.52
N HIS A 274 -4.19 5.17 6.07
CA HIS A 274 -5.39 4.96 6.87
C HIS A 274 -5.43 3.59 7.59
N THR A 275 -5.90 3.55 8.84
CA THR A 275 -6.03 2.30 9.65
C THR A 275 -6.99 1.28 9.01
N HIS A 276 -8.05 1.78 8.41
CA HIS A 276 -9.16 0.99 7.85
C HIS A 276 -9.43 1.42 6.39
N PRO A 277 -10.00 0.54 5.55
CA PRO A 277 -10.39 0.89 4.18
C PRO A 277 -11.32 2.09 4.16
N ILE A 278 -11.05 3.04 3.27
CA ILE A 278 -11.92 4.20 3.03
C ILE A 278 -13.17 3.73 2.30
N ALA A 279 -14.36 4.04 2.80
CA ALA A 279 -15.64 3.72 2.15
C ALA A 279 -16.14 4.86 1.26
N LYS A 280 -15.78 6.12 1.57
CA LYS A 280 -16.29 7.32 0.89
C LYS A 280 -15.32 8.49 1.01
N VAL A 281 -15.18 9.27 -0.06
CA VAL A 281 -14.54 10.61 -0.05
C VAL A 281 -15.55 11.64 -0.54
N GLU A 282 -15.53 12.83 0.05
CA GLU A 282 -16.39 13.96 -0.33
C GLU A 282 -15.58 15.26 -0.33
N VAL A 283 -15.97 16.21 -1.19
CA VAL A 283 -15.36 17.54 -1.32
C VAL A 283 -16.44 18.61 -1.15
N GLU A 284 -16.19 19.64 -0.35
CA GLU A 284 -17.14 20.74 -0.18
C GLU A 284 -17.02 21.73 -1.34
N ILE A 285 -18.06 21.83 -2.16
CA ILE A 285 -18.14 22.72 -3.32
C ILE A 285 -19.36 23.63 -3.13
N ASN A 286 -19.14 24.95 -3.14
CA ASN A 286 -20.17 25.97 -2.91
C ASN A 286 -20.98 25.75 -1.60
N GLY A 287 -20.32 25.31 -0.53
CA GLY A 287 -20.96 25.03 0.77
C GLY A 287 -21.80 23.75 0.82
N THR A 288 -21.61 22.84 -0.15
CA THR A 288 -22.30 21.55 -0.20
C THR A 288 -21.29 20.43 -0.44
N TRP A 289 -21.34 19.39 0.39
CA TRP A 289 -20.54 18.17 0.21
C TRP A 289 -20.98 17.41 -1.04
N GLN A 290 -20.05 17.22 -1.97
CA GLN A 290 -20.21 16.40 -3.17
C GLN A 290 -19.46 15.09 -2.99
N THR A 291 -20.14 13.97 -3.18
CA THR A 291 -19.54 12.63 -3.10
C THR A 291 -18.67 12.35 -4.31
N ALA A 292 -17.43 11.91 -4.06
CA ALA A 292 -16.52 11.47 -5.11
C ALA A 292 -16.77 10.00 -5.49
N THR A 293 -16.55 9.69 -6.76
CA THR A 293 -16.57 8.32 -7.31
C THR A 293 -15.16 7.75 -7.24
N ARG A 294 -14.97 6.63 -6.55
CA ARG A 294 -13.69 5.91 -6.59
C ARG A 294 -13.44 5.36 -7.99
N GLN A 295 -12.22 5.53 -8.46
CA GLN A 295 -11.69 4.94 -9.68
C GLN A 295 -11.07 3.57 -9.38
N PRO A 296 -11.01 2.63 -10.35
CA PRO A 296 -10.44 1.30 -10.16
C PRO A 296 -8.92 1.29 -9.89
N TYR A 297 -8.30 2.46 -9.78
CA TYR A 297 -6.90 2.69 -9.40
C TYR A 297 -6.76 3.54 -8.11
N ASN A 298 -7.77 3.47 -7.23
CA ASN A 298 -7.88 4.05 -5.88
C ASN A 298 -7.95 5.59 -5.73
N TYR A 299 -7.83 6.34 -6.83
CA TYR A 299 -8.15 7.77 -6.80
C TYR A 299 -9.66 8.02 -6.71
N TRP A 300 -10.05 9.20 -6.21
CA TRP A 300 -11.42 9.64 -6.04
C TRP A 300 -11.68 10.88 -6.90
N LEU A 301 -12.62 10.77 -7.84
CA LEU A 301 -13.03 11.84 -8.76
C LEU A 301 -14.37 12.43 -8.30
N VAL A 302 -14.42 13.74 -8.05
CA VAL A 302 -15.67 14.45 -7.76
C VAL A 302 -16.14 15.19 -9.02
N GLY A 303 -17.42 15.02 -9.38
CA GLY A 303 -17.97 15.58 -10.61
C GLY A 303 -17.20 15.13 -11.86
N ASP A 304 -16.70 16.10 -12.64
CA ASP A 304 -15.80 15.92 -13.77
C ASP A 304 -14.32 16.19 -13.43
N GLY A 305 -14.02 16.48 -12.16
CA GLY A 305 -12.70 16.84 -11.64
C GLY A 305 -12.55 18.30 -11.22
N ASP A 306 -13.52 19.18 -11.53
CA ASP A 306 -13.54 20.55 -11.01
C ASP A 306 -13.94 20.56 -9.53
N MET A 307 -12.99 20.93 -8.67
CA MET A 307 -13.17 21.07 -7.22
C MET A 307 -13.32 22.55 -6.79
N GLY A 308 -13.40 23.47 -7.75
CA GLY A 308 -13.39 24.92 -7.52
C GLY A 308 -11.98 25.47 -7.27
N SER A 309 -11.90 26.57 -6.51
CA SER A 309 -10.63 27.19 -6.15
C SER A 309 -10.05 26.56 -4.87
N PRO A 310 -8.73 26.26 -4.81
CA PRO A 310 -8.08 25.82 -3.58
C PRO A 310 -8.06 26.93 -2.51
N PRO A 311 -7.93 26.58 -1.22
CA PRO A 311 -7.77 25.22 -0.69
C PRO A 311 -9.06 24.39 -0.75
N TYR A 312 -8.91 23.11 -1.08
CA TYR A 312 -10.04 22.18 -1.18
C TYR A 312 -10.37 21.59 0.19
N HIS A 313 -11.60 21.78 0.66
CA HIS A 313 -12.07 21.14 1.88
C HIS A 313 -12.57 19.73 1.56
N VAL A 314 -11.89 18.72 2.12
CA VAL A 314 -12.15 17.30 1.82
C VAL A 314 -12.42 16.53 3.09
N ARG A 315 -13.21 15.46 2.97
CA ARG A 315 -13.36 14.46 4.03
C ARG A 315 -13.31 13.04 3.49
N ALA A 316 -12.76 12.13 4.29
CA ALA A 316 -12.79 10.70 4.05
C ALA A 316 -13.52 9.99 5.21
N THR A 317 -14.39 9.04 4.87
CA THR A 317 -15.09 8.17 5.83
C THR A 317 -14.66 6.73 5.59
N ASP A 318 -14.30 5.99 6.64
CA ASP A 318 -13.93 4.57 6.56
C ASP A 318 -15.15 3.63 6.56
N ILE A 319 -14.89 2.33 6.39
CA ILE A 319 -15.91 1.28 6.45
C ILE A 319 -16.66 1.19 7.79
N ASN A 320 -16.09 1.74 8.88
CA ASN A 320 -16.69 1.77 10.22
C ASN A 320 -17.46 3.08 10.48
N GLY A 321 -17.54 3.99 9.50
CA GLY A 321 -18.21 5.29 9.63
C GLY A 321 -17.40 6.39 10.32
N SER A 322 -16.14 6.13 10.72
CA SER A 322 -15.24 7.17 11.23
C SER A 322 -14.84 8.13 10.11
N THR A 323 -14.77 9.43 10.39
CA THR A 323 -14.48 10.46 9.39
C THR A 323 -13.29 11.32 9.81
N VAL A 324 -12.44 11.68 8.85
CA VAL A 324 -11.36 12.66 8.97
C VAL A 324 -11.48 13.73 7.88
N GLU A 325 -11.07 14.96 8.18
CA GLU A 325 -11.19 16.10 7.26
C GLU A 325 -9.82 16.78 7.05
N ALA A 326 -9.64 17.44 5.91
CA ALA A 326 -8.42 18.18 5.57
C ALA A 326 -8.71 19.39 4.67
N MET A 327 -7.80 20.38 4.70
CA MET A 327 -7.74 21.47 3.72
C MET A 327 -6.54 21.23 2.81
N LEU A 328 -6.79 20.97 1.53
CA LEU A 328 -5.74 20.64 0.55
C LEU A 328 -5.35 21.88 -0.25
N GLU A 329 -4.09 22.27 -0.15
CA GLU A 329 -3.51 23.26 -1.07
C GLU A 329 -3.25 22.61 -2.44
N LEU A 330 -3.27 23.39 -3.52
CA LEU A 330 -2.83 22.93 -4.84
C LEU A 330 -1.30 22.80 -4.87
N LYS A 331 -0.79 21.67 -4.37
CA LYS A 331 0.64 21.34 -4.28
C LYS A 331 0.87 19.83 -4.30
N ALA A 332 2.11 19.45 -4.56
CA ALA A 332 2.52 18.05 -4.68
C ALA A 332 2.75 17.39 -3.31
N GLY A 333 2.62 16.06 -3.31
CA GLY A 333 2.86 15.21 -2.14
C GLY A 333 1.64 15.06 -1.22
N ALA A 334 1.85 14.28 -0.17
CA ALA A 334 0.87 14.01 0.87
C ALA A 334 0.62 15.24 1.75
N GLN A 335 -0.65 15.48 2.08
CA GLN A 335 -1.11 16.56 2.95
C GLN A 335 -1.88 15.96 4.13
N PRO A 336 -1.52 16.25 5.39
CA PRO A 336 -2.10 15.58 6.54
C PRO A 336 -3.55 16.01 6.80
N ALA A 337 -4.36 15.06 7.22
CA ALA A 337 -5.69 15.27 7.76
C ALA A 337 -5.65 15.72 9.24
N SER A 338 -6.81 16.00 9.81
CA SER A 338 -6.96 16.36 11.22
C SER A 338 -6.55 15.27 12.22
N ALA A 339 -6.61 13.99 11.82
CA ALA A 339 -6.37 12.84 12.70
C ALA A 339 -6.06 11.54 11.91
N GLN A 340 -5.87 10.44 12.64
CA GLN A 340 -6.12 9.09 12.14
C GLN A 340 -7.59 8.70 12.39
N LEU A 341 -8.10 7.73 11.64
CA LEU A 341 -9.43 7.15 11.84
C LEU A 341 -9.49 6.38 13.18
N SER A 342 -10.66 6.35 13.81
CA SER A 342 -10.87 5.65 15.09
C SER A 342 -10.59 4.15 14.94
N ALA A 343 -9.93 3.55 15.91
CA ALA A 343 -9.76 2.11 15.96
C ALA A 343 -11.10 1.39 16.18
N CYS A 344 -11.27 0.25 15.52
CA CYS A 344 -12.26 -0.78 15.82
C CYS A 344 -11.56 -1.98 16.50
N GLU A 345 -12.31 -2.73 17.32
CA GLU A 345 -11.85 -3.84 18.18
C GLU A 345 -12.56 -5.17 17.86
#